data_AF-A0A4P5WNH5-F1
#
_entry.id   AF-A0A4P5WNH5-F1
#
_cell.length_a   1.000
_cell.length_b   1.000
_cell.length_c   1.000
_cell.angle_alpha   90.00
_cell.angle_beta   90.00
_cell.angle_gamma   90.00
#
_symmetry.space_group_name_H-M   'P 1'
#
loop_
_entity.id
_entity.type
_entity.pdbx_description
1 polymer ?
#
loop_
_entity_poly.entity_id
_entity_poly.type
_entity_poly.pdbx_seq_one_letter_code
_entity_poly.pdbx_strand_id
1 'polypeptide(L)'
;MAETGTDDEGAQIDLLLDRADHCINICEIKFSDKPFVITKSCAQELERKLRVFRARSGRKQTLFLTMITPHGIVPNQYSEGLVTNEVVLNDLFASQQRPPDRI
;
A
#
# COMPACT_ATOMS: atom_id res chain seq x y z
N MET A 1 -34.15 1.41 23.88
CA MET A 1 -33.65 2.44 22.96
C MET A 1 -32.55 1.78 22.17
N ALA A 2 -32.71 1.61 20.86
CA ALA A 2 -31.72 0.96 20.02
C ALA A 2 -30.50 1.88 19.88
N GLU A 3 -29.31 1.35 20.16
CA GLU A 3 -28.06 2.03 19.85
C GLU A 3 -27.87 2.02 18.34
N THR A 4 -28.12 3.16 17.70
CA THR A 4 -27.76 3.40 16.31
C THR A 4 -26.24 3.39 16.25
N GLY A 5 -25.65 2.27 15.82
CA GLY A 5 -24.22 2.20 15.51
C GLY A 5 -23.93 3.26 14.45
N THR A 6 -23.30 4.36 14.84
CA THR A 6 -22.73 5.31 13.89
C THR A 6 -21.71 4.53 13.08
N ASP A 7 -21.97 4.39 11.77
CA ASP A 7 -21.10 3.78 10.77
C ASP A 7 -19.78 4.57 10.74
N ASP A 8 -18.90 4.26 11.67
CA ASP A 8 -17.67 5.00 11.89
C ASP A 8 -16.74 4.59 10.74
N GLU A 9 -16.63 5.44 9.70
CA GLU A 9 -15.97 5.08 8.43
C GLU A 9 -14.56 4.55 8.69
N GLY A 10 -14.41 3.22 8.58
CA GLY A 10 -13.17 2.50 8.81
C GLY A 10 -12.43 2.20 7.51
N ALA A 11 -11.16 1.84 7.63
CA ALA A 11 -10.34 1.41 6.52
C ALA A 11 -9.37 0.31 6.98
N GLN A 12 -9.24 -0.73 6.16
CA GLN A 12 -8.25 -1.78 6.37
C GLN A 12 -6.99 -1.45 5.58
N ILE A 13 -5.85 -1.55 6.24
CA ILE A 13 -4.51 -1.36 5.68
C ILE A 13 -3.79 -2.69 5.84
N ASP A 14 -3.17 -3.19 4.78
CA ASP A 14 -2.56 -4.52 4.78
C ASP A 14 -1.33 -4.56 5.69
N LEU A 15 -0.46 -3.56 5.58
CA LEU A 15 0.75 -3.44 6.40
C LEU A 15 1.07 -1.97 6.66
N LEU A 16 1.56 -1.67 7.86
CA LEU A 16 2.01 -0.36 8.27
C LEU A 16 3.43 -0.45 8.83
N LEU A 17 4.31 0.47 8.43
CA LEU A 17 5.64 0.63 9.00
C LEU A 17 5.74 2.02 9.66
N ASP A 18 5.77 2.06 10.99
CA ASP A 18 5.98 3.28 11.79
C ASP A 18 7.49 3.48 11.98
N ARG A 19 8.03 4.51 11.33
CA ARG A 19 9.48 4.73 11.29
C ARG A 19 9.90 5.77 12.32
N ALA A 20 11.14 5.65 12.79
CA ALA A 20 11.71 6.59 13.76
C ALA A 20 11.90 8.03 13.22
N ASP A 21 11.82 8.24 11.90
CA ASP A 21 12.00 9.52 11.23
C ASP A 21 10.67 10.26 10.95
N HIS A 22 9.66 10.05 11.79
CA HIS A 22 8.33 10.69 11.71
C HIS A 22 7.57 10.44 10.40
N CYS A 23 7.83 9.28 9.81
CA CYS A 23 7.23 8.83 8.56
C CYS A 23 6.53 7.50 8.78
N ILE A 24 5.40 7.31 8.11
CA ILE A 24 4.69 6.03 8.09
C ILE A 24 4.59 5.57 6.64
N ASN A 25 5.05 4.35 6.36
CA ASN A 25 4.71 3.69 5.10
C ASN A 25 3.38 2.95 5.27
N ILE A 26 2.40 3.33 4.46
CA ILE A 26 1.13 2.61 4.30
C ILE A 26 1.32 1.67 3.13
N CYS A 27 1.39 0.37 3.41
CA CYS A 27 1.69 -0.65 2.42
C CYS A 27 0.39 -1.34 1.98
N GLU A 28 0.21 -1.44 0.67
CA GLU A 28 -0.94 -2.08 0.03
C GLU A 28 -0.44 -3.16 -0.93
N ILE A 29 -0.96 -4.37 -0.77
CA ILE A 29 -0.46 -5.56 -1.46
C ILE A 29 -1.46 -5.97 -2.53
N LYS A 30 -1.01 -6.03 -3.79
CA LYS A 30 -1.85 -6.46 -4.91
C LYS A 30 -1.13 -7.50 -5.75
N PHE A 31 -1.90 -8.45 -6.28
CA PHE A 31 -1.39 -9.46 -7.20
C PHE A 31 -1.90 -9.20 -8.62
N SER A 32 -0.99 -9.32 -9.58
CA SER A 32 -1.28 -9.47 -11.00
C SER A 32 -0.11 -10.22 -11.63
N ASP A 33 -0.40 -10.99 -12.69
CA ASP A 33 0.57 -11.64 -13.58
C ASP A 33 1.32 -10.64 -14.49
N LYS A 34 0.89 -9.37 -14.48
CA LYS A 34 1.47 -8.26 -15.23
C LYS A 34 1.68 -7.06 -14.30
N PRO A 35 2.35 -5.99 -14.75
CA PRO A 35 2.39 -4.75 -13.98
C PRO A 35 0.98 -4.28 -13.63
N PHE A 36 0.76 -3.97 -12.35
CA PHE A 36 -0.56 -3.66 -11.80
C PHE A 36 -1.01 -2.26 -12.24
N VAL A 37 -2.18 -2.16 -12.87
CA VAL A 37 -2.75 -0.88 -13.28
C VAL A 37 -3.60 -0.31 -12.15
N ILE A 38 -3.19 0.83 -11.61
CA ILE A 38 -4.02 1.57 -10.66
C ILE A 38 -5.16 2.24 -11.45
N THR A 39 -6.37 1.74 -11.26
CA THR A 39 -7.59 2.32 -11.83
C THR A 39 -8.07 3.50 -10.98
N LYS A 40 -9.02 4.29 -11.51
CA LYS A 40 -9.67 5.36 -10.76
C LYS A 40 -10.31 4.88 -9.44
N SER A 41 -11.00 3.75 -9.46
CA SER A 41 -11.65 3.21 -8.26
C SER A 41 -10.63 2.75 -7.21
N CYS A 42 -9.54 2.11 -7.65
CA CYS A 42 -8.43 1.74 -6.77
C CYS A 42 -7.77 2.98 -6.17
N ALA A 43 -7.49 4.01 -6.97
CA ALA A 43 -6.95 5.28 -6.50
C ALA A 43 -7.83 5.93 -5.41
N GLN A 44 -9.14 5.97 -5.64
CA GLN A 44 -10.11 6.48 -4.66
C GLN A 44 -10.13 5.67 -3.36
N GLU A 45 -9.99 4.33 -3.46
CA GLU A 45 -9.88 3.48 -2.28
C GLU A 45 -8.59 3.77 -1.50
N LEU A 46 -7.45 3.88 -2.18
CA LEU A 46 -6.16 4.20 -1.57
C LEU A 46 -6.17 5.57 -0.88
N GLU A 47 -6.71 6.59 -1.55
CA GLU A 47 -6.92 7.92 -0.96
C GLU A 47 -7.81 7.88 0.28
N ARG A 48 -8.90 7.11 0.21
CA ARG A 48 -9.82 6.91 1.35
C ARG A 48 -9.10 6.28 2.53
N LYS A 49 -8.28 5.24 2.30
CA LYS A 49 -7.48 4.58 3.35
C LYS A 49 -6.51 5.57 4.01
N LEU A 50 -5.77 6.35 3.21
CA LEU A 50 -4.86 7.38 3.72
C LEU A 50 -5.61 8.45 4.54
N ARG A 51 -6.75 8.92 4.04
CA ARG A 51 -7.59 9.93 4.72
C ARG A 51 -8.12 9.42 6.06
N VAL A 52 -8.70 8.22 6.08
CA VAL A 52 -9.23 7.59 7.30
C VAL A 52 -8.09 7.36 8.31
N PHE A 53 -6.94 6.88 7.86
CA PHE A 53 -5.79 6.68 8.73
C PHE A 53 -5.29 7.99 9.37
N ARG A 54 -5.18 9.07 8.57
CA ARG A 54 -4.81 10.40 9.11
C ARG A 54 -5.81 10.86 10.17
N ALA A 55 -7.11 10.72 9.90
CA ALA A 55 -8.16 11.15 10.82
C ALA A 55 -8.15 10.33 12.13
N ARG A 56 -7.95 9.01 12.04
CA ARG A 56 -8.03 8.10 13.20
C ARG A 56 -6.74 8.01 14.02
N SER A 57 -5.56 8.12 13.39
CA SER A 57 -4.29 7.97 14.11
C SER A 57 -3.98 9.14 15.03
N GLY A 58 -4.51 10.35 14.73
CA GLY A 58 -4.23 11.57 15.49
C GLY A 58 -2.76 12.05 15.39
N ARG A 59 -1.92 11.38 14.59
CA ARG A 59 -0.49 11.67 14.46
C ARG A 59 -0.23 12.53 13.22
N LYS A 60 0.64 13.53 13.36
CA LYS A 60 1.08 14.42 12.26
C LYS A 60 2.32 13.88 11.56
N GLN A 61 2.28 12.62 11.11
CA GLN A 61 3.39 11.98 10.40
C GLN A 61 3.19 12.06 8.88
N THR A 62 4.29 12.12 8.15
CA THR A 62 4.26 12.03 6.68
C THR A 62 3.86 10.60 6.28
N LEU A 63 2.86 10.47 5.42
CA LEU A 63 2.44 9.16 4.92
C LEU A 63 3.04 8.91 3.55
N PHE A 64 3.63 7.73 3.38
CA PHE A 64 4.13 7.23 2.10
C PHE A 64 3.32 6.01 1.70
N LEU A 65 2.52 6.13 0.64
CA LEU A 65 1.83 4.98 0.08
C LEU A 65 2.85 4.12 -0.67
N THR A 66 2.93 2.85 -0.29
CA THR A 66 3.88 1.88 -0.84
C THR A 66 3.10 0.72 -1.45
N MET A 67 3.26 0.49 -2.76
CA MET A 67 2.65 -0.65 -3.42
C MET A 67 3.59 -1.83 -3.41
N ILE A 68 3.09 -2.98 -2.95
CA ILE A 68 3.83 -4.25 -3.00
C ILE A 68 3.14 -5.13 -4.04
N THR A 69 3.84 -5.45 -5.12
CA THR A 69 3.28 -6.23 -6.24
C THR A 69 4.29 -7.19 -6.85
N PRO A 70 3.88 -8.23 -7.59
CA PRO A 70 4.81 -9.12 -8.28
C PRO A 70 5.70 -8.44 -9.33
N HIS A 71 5.12 -7.57 -10.16
CA HIS A 71 5.74 -7.07 -11.39
C HIS A 71 5.72 -5.54 -11.51
N GLY A 72 5.57 -4.85 -10.38
CA GLY A 72 5.46 -3.40 -10.32
C GLY A 72 4.08 -2.89 -10.74
N ILE A 73 3.96 -1.57 -10.85
CA ILE A 73 2.76 -0.85 -11.25
C ILE A 73 2.96 -0.19 -12.61
N VAL A 74 1.87 0.00 -13.35
CA VAL A 74 1.90 0.78 -14.60
C VAL A 74 1.89 2.27 -14.28
N PRO A 75 2.89 3.04 -14.75
CA PRO A 75 2.88 4.49 -14.61
C PRO A 75 1.66 5.12 -15.29
N ASN A 76 0.93 5.91 -14.51
CA ASN A 76 -0.22 6.69 -14.92
C ASN A 76 -0.49 7.81 -13.90
N GLN A 77 -1.42 8.71 -14.24
CA GLN A 77 -1.80 9.85 -13.40
C GLN A 77 -2.15 9.50 -11.94
N TYR A 78 -2.66 8.28 -11.67
CA TYR A 78 -3.04 7.84 -10.34
C TYR A 78 -1.83 7.35 -9.55
N SER A 79 -1.01 6.50 -10.17
CA SER A 79 0.23 5.99 -9.57
C SER A 79 1.21 7.13 -9.27
N GLU A 80 1.43 8.05 -10.21
CA GLU A 80 2.34 9.19 -10.06
C GLU A 80 1.88 10.19 -9.00
N GLY A 81 0.57 10.32 -8.80
CA GLY A 81 -0.01 11.24 -7.81
C GLY A 81 -0.10 10.68 -6.39
N LEU A 82 -0.17 9.35 -6.23
CA LEU A 82 -0.45 8.71 -4.94
C LEU A 82 0.69 7.85 -4.42
N VAL A 83 1.34 7.06 -5.27
CA VAL A 83 2.31 6.04 -4.86
C VAL A 83 3.68 6.67 -4.74
N THR A 84 4.28 6.58 -3.55
CA THR A 84 5.62 7.13 -3.32
C THR A 84 6.70 6.07 -3.44
N ASN A 85 6.38 4.81 -3.12
CA ASN A 85 7.34 3.71 -3.20
C ASN A 85 6.69 2.48 -3.83
N GLU A 86 7.52 1.68 -4.47
CA GLU A 86 7.15 0.38 -5.02
C GLU A 86 8.14 -0.66 -4.49
N VAL A 87 7.61 -1.85 -4.17
CA VAL A 87 8.41 -3.04 -3.84
C VAL A 87 7.91 -4.17 -4.71
N VAL A 88 8.81 -4.78 -5.48
CA VAL A 88 8.49 -5.95 -6.31
C VAL A 88 8.95 -7.25 -5.66
N LEU A 89 8.46 -8.40 -6.13
CA LEU A 89 8.84 -9.69 -5.56
C LEU A 89 10.36 -9.95 -5.61
N ASN A 90 11.04 -9.45 -6.64
CA ASN A 90 12.49 -9.54 -6.72
C ASN A 90 13.19 -8.81 -5.57
N ASP A 91 12.68 -7.67 -5.11
CA ASP A 91 13.25 -6.94 -3.97
C ASP A 91 13.14 -7.74 -2.67
N LEU A 92 12.11 -8.56 -2.55
CA LEU A 92 11.84 -9.38 -1.36
C LEU A 92 12.60 -10.73 -1.36
N PHE A 93 12.82 -11.31 -2.54
CA PHE A 93 13.26 -12.71 -2.66
C PHE A 93 14.49 -12.94 -3.55
N ALA A 94 15.21 -11.90 -3.98
CA ALA A 94 16.39 -12.03 -4.83
C ALA A 94 17.42 -13.07 -4.33
N SER A 95 17.61 -13.20 -3.01
CA SER A 95 18.56 -14.14 -2.41
C SER A 95 18.02 -15.57 -2.20
N GLN A 96 16.71 -15.80 -2.37
CA GLN A 96 16.05 -17.09 -2.14
C GLN A 96 15.88 -17.88 -3.45
N GLN A 97 16.30 -17.33 -4.59
CA GLN A 97 16.37 -18.06 -5.85
C GLN A 97 17.51 -19.08 -5.74
N ARG A 98 17.14 -20.32 -5.39
CA ARG A 98 18.06 -21.46 -5.33
C ARG A 98 18.84 -21.52 -6.66
N PRO A 99 20.18 -21.60 -6.65
CA PRO A 99 20.92 -21.82 -7.89
C PRO A 99 20.40 -23.10 -8.56
N PRO A 100 20.26 -23.13 -9.90
CA PRO A 100 19.87 -24.35 -10.60
C PRO A 100 20.84 -25.46 -10.21
N ASP A 101 20.29 -26.60 -9.83
CA ASP A 101 20.98 -27.70 -9.14
C ASP A 101 22.39 -27.94 -9.70
N ARG A 102 23.41 -27.83 -8.83
CA ARG A 102 24.74 -28.34 -9.14
C ARG A 102 24.65 -29.86 -9.19
N ILE A 103 24.75 -30.40 -10.41
CA ILE A 103 25.00 -31.82 -10.69
C ILE A 103 26.37 -32.21 -10.14
#